data_AF-A0A1I7VC81-F1
#
_entry.id   AF-A0A1I7VC81-F1
#
_cell.length_a   1.000
_cell.length_b   1.000
_cell.length_c   1.000
_cell.angle_alpha   90.00
_cell.angle_beta   90.00
_cell.angle_gamma   90.00
#
_symmetry.space_group_name_H-M   'P 1'
#
loop_
_entity.id
_entity.type
_entity.pdbx_description
1 polymer ?
#
loop_
_entity_poly.entity_id
_entity_poly.type
_entity_poly.pdbx_seq_one_letter_code
_entity_poly.pdbx_strand_id
1 'polypeptide(L)'
;MEQSVATDMKSAMISVDAKEGSSSTRRVHPKLVLPNSSSNDNEMGRSSCAEIPQDKHKGEVKQEYISDKWENVEAVLVGKNSKKEMVKSKFTRIKSRTTKNLNINKMKKSCDSRSSAGTRTRKWTGIRESTNKTKQDSKEASVNMDYSTVPKRKCSANVILKENSSAIDLTAQKVVEAAVGSRKMLGVHVSVAGGLEQGFYNALSIGCRSFAFFVRNQRSWNSPPMKDEVVQAFRKTAQKLKFPMDQIVVHGSYLINGGSCDMEILDRARACMLDECKRCEQLGIIYYNIHPGSTAGKCTRDECIKTIAATLDYVMDHTEYITILIETMAGQGNTIGGKFEELQQIINLVKNKKRVGVCLDTCHIFAAGYDIRSEDRYKATITEFENTIGLQYLRAFHINDSSGDLGSRLDRHANIGKGKLKLAAFRHIIADPRFDGLPMILETPEGDYAGEMIRLYQSLNSKPLKEHKKDIRSFFSPI
;
A
#
# COMPACT_ATOMS: atom_id res chain seq x y z
N MET A 1 -1.75 67.23 15.84
CA MET A 1 -1.21 67.04 14.47
C MET A 1 -2.18 66.13 13.75
N GLU A 2 -3.16 66.74 13.08
CA GLU A 2 -4.15 66.08 12.24
C GLU A 2 -4.00 66.59 10.81
N GLN A 3 -4.64 65.86 9.88
CA GLN A 3 -4.85 66.09 8.43
C GLN A 3 -3.92 65.26 7.53
N SER A 4 -4.47 64.20 6.89
CA SER A 4 -5.14 64.17 5.55
C SER A 4 -4.09 63.96 4.45
N VAL A 5 -4.28 63.11 3.44
CA VAL A 5 -5.00 63.43 2.20
C VAL A 5 -5.41 62.12 1.48
N ALA A 6 -6.64 62.11 0.98
CA ALA A 6 -7.19 61.15 0.01
C ALA A 6 -7.24 61.78 -1.39
N THR A 7 -7.90 61.10 -2.35
CA THR A 7 -8.24 61.47 -3.76
C THR A 7 -7.11 61.25 -4.80
N ASP A 8 -7.33 60.69 -5.99
CA ASP A 8 -8.50 60.81 -6.88
C ASP A 8 -8.70 59.64 -7.89
N MET A 9 -9.97 59.44 -8.28
CA MET A 9 -10.44 58.66 -9.45
C MET A 9 -10.56 59.56 -10.70
N LYS A 10 -10.50 58.97 -11.90
CA LYS A 10 -11.18 59.42 -13.17
C LYS A 10 -10.97 58.31 -14.23
N SER A 11 -11.97 57.50 -14.58
CA SER A 11 -13.07 57.70 -15.55
C SER A 11 -12.67 58.27 -16.91
N ALA A 12 -12.83 57.46 -17.97
CA ALA A 12 -13.05 57.90 -19.34
C ALA A 12 -14.02 56.93 -20.05
N MET A 13 -15.22 57.43 -20.31
CA MET A 13 -16.23 56.94 -21.25
C MET A 13 -16.65 58.16 -22.10
N ILE A 14 -17.31 57.92 -23.25
CA ILE A 14 -17.89 58.86 -24.25
C ILE A 14 -16.99 59.04 -25.50
N SER A 15 -17.43 58.92 -26.76
CA SER A 15 -18.68 58.45 -27.39
C SER A 15 -18.56 58.50 -28.93
N VAL A 16 -19.41 57.72 -29.62
CA VAL A 16 -20.00 57.87 -30.98
C VAL A 16 -19.28 58.62 -32.11
N ASP A 17 -19.19 57.98 -33.29
CA ASP A 17 -20.10 58.32 -34.39
C ASP A 17 -20.14 57.29 -35.54
N ALA A 18 -21.29 57.26 -36.22
CA ALA A 18 -21.76 56.27 -37.18
C ALA A 18 -21.42 56.61 -38.65
N LYS A 19 -21.42 55.58 -39.54
CA LYS A 19 -22.17 55.55 -40.82
C LYS A 19 -21.99 54.24 -41.61
N GLU A 20 -23.15 53.61 -41.84
CA GLU A 20 -23.71 52.98 -43.05
C GLU A 20 -22.83 52.23 -44.08
N GLY A 21 -23.30 51.03 -44.46
CA GLY A 21 -22.88 50.32 -45.67
C GLY A 21 -23.42 48.89 -45.79
N SER A 22 -24.34 48.67 -46.73
CA SER A 22 -25.28 47.56 -46.93
C SER A 22 -24.77 46.13 -47.27
N SER A 23 -25.71 45.18 -47.15
CA SER A 23 -25.91 43.90 -47.89
C SER A 23 -25.54 42.61 -47.12
N SER A 24 -26.22 41.47 -47.23
CA SER A 24 -27.50 41.04 -47.82
C SER A 24 -27.66 39.55 -47.49
N THR A 25 -28.80 39.15 -46.91
CA THR A 25 -29.41 37.78 -46.90
C THR A 25 -28.61 36.62 -46.24
N ARG A 26 -29.15 35.63 -45.53
CA ARG A 26 -30.46 34.96 -45.57
C ARG A 26 -30.64 34.13 -44.26
N ARG A 27 -31.81 34.25 -43.60
CA ARG A 27 -32.30 33.36 -42.52
C ARG A 27 -32.73 32.01 -43.08
N VAL A 28 -32.53 30.91 -42.33
CA VAL A 28 -33.51 29.81 -42.21
C VAL A 28 -33.40 29.16 -40.81
N HIS A 29 -34.48 29.24 -40.02
CA HIS A 29 -34.84 28.28 -38.97
C HIS A 29 -35.92 27.33 -39.54
N PRO A 30 -36.04 26.10 -39.02
CA PRO A 30 -37.36 25.64 -38.54
C PRO A 30 -37.25 24.89 -37.19
N LYS A 31 -38.03 25.30 -36.18
CA LYS A 31 -39.38 24.82 -35.77
C LYS A 31 -39.37 23.61 -34.82
N LEU A 32 -39.79 23.90 -33.58
CA LEU A 32 -40.37 22.97 -32.60
C LEU A 32 -41.58 22.22 -33.17
N VAL A 33 -41.78 20.97 -32.74
CA VAL A 33 -43.10 20.34 -32.55
C VAL A 33 -43.04 19.40 -31.33
N LEU A 34 -43.84 19.71 -30.30
CA LEU A 34 -44.37 18.76 -29.32
C LEU A 34 -45.80 18.38 -29.75
N PRO A 35 -46.33 17.23 -29.30
CA PRO A 35 -47.75 17.11 -29.03
C PRO A 35 -48.06 16.77 -27.56
N ASN A 36 -49.02 17.53 -26.99
CA ASN A 36 -49.94 17.16 -25.92
C ASN A 36 -50.80 15.95 -26.37
N SER A 37 -51.61 15.20 -25.62
CA SER A 37 -52.41 15.30 -24.37
C SER A 37 -52.87 13.83 -24.10
N SER A 38 -53.42 13.35 -22.99
CA SER A 38 -54.59 13.80 -22.23
C SER A 38 -54.89 12.77 -21.12
N SER A 39 -55.20 13.27 -19.92
CA SER A 39 -56.19 12.82 -18.91
C SER A 39 -56.72 11.38 -18.92
N ASN A 40 -56.71 10.75 -17.73
CA ASN A 40 -57.94 10.29 -17.08
C ASN A 40 -57.79 10.16 -15.56
N ASP A 41 -58.88 10.54 -14.88
CA ASP A 41 -59.10 10.74 -13.45
C ASP A 41 -59.38 9.46 -12.64
N ASN A 42 -59.55 9.67 -11.33
CA ASN A 42 -60.16 8.84 -10.27
C ASN A 42 -59.24 7.79 -9.61
N GLU A 43 -59.22 7.57 -8.29
CA GLU A 43 -60.07 8.04 -7.20
C GLU A 43 -59.38 7.79 -5.84
N MET A 44 -59.98 8.33 -4.79
CA MET A 44 -59.57 8.38 -3.39
C MET A 44 -59.23 7.04 -2.72
N GLY A 45 -58.25 7.09 -1.80
CA GLY A 45 -58.03 6.07 -0.77
C GLY A 45 -57.13 6.60 0.36
N ARG A 46 -57.75 7.15 1.41
CA ARG A 46 -57.10 7.43 2.71
C ARG A 46 -56.58 6.12 3.33
N SER A 47 -55.34 6.11 3.84
CA SER A 47 -55.00 5.36 5.07
C SER A 47 -53.60 5.68 5.59
N SER A 48 -53.56 6.22 6.81
CA SER A 48 -52.58 6.06 7.89
C SER A 48 -51.07 6.18 7.60
N CYS A 49 -50.49 7.21 8.23
CA CYS A 49 -49.14 7.17 8.79
C CYS A 49 -48.85 5.81 9.45
N ALA A 50 -47.78 5.16 9.02
CA ALA A 50 -47.09 4.14 9.79
C ALA A 50 -45.58 4.41 9.68
N GLU A 51 -44.98 4.43 10.86
CA GLU A 51 -43.61 4.79 11.16
C GLU A 51 -42.60 3.92 10.39
N ILE A 52 -41.54 4.56 9.89
CA ILE A 52 -40.36 3.90 9.33
C ILE A 52 -39.63 3.23 10.51
N PRO A 53 -39.43 1.90 10.52
CA PRO A 53 -38.59 1.28 11.55
C PRO A 53 -37.15 1.76 11.36
N GLN A 54 -36.61 2.41 12.37
CA GLN A 54 -35.18 2.64 12.48
C GLN A 54 -34.48 1.29 12.62
N ASP A 55 -33.95 0.79 11.51
CA ASP A 55 -33.14 -0.42 11.52
C ASP A 55 -31.72 -0.09 12.01
N LYS A 56 -31.54 -0.22 13.33
CA LYS A 56 -30.22 -0.16 14.00
C LYS A 56 -29.50 -1.51 13.84
N HIS A 57 -29.18 -1.90 12.61
CA HIS A 57 -28.19 -2.95 12.39
C HIS A 57 -26.79 -2.34 12.33
N LYS A 58 -26.14 -2.27 13.51
CA LYS A 58 -24.67 -2.26 13.59
C LYS A 58 -24.17 -3.50 12.85
N GLY A 59 -23.28 -3.29 11.88
CA GLY A 59 -22.74 -4.34 11.04
C GLY A 59 -21.98 -5.40 11.84
N GLU A 60 -22.62 -6.55 12.06
CA GLU A 60 -21.94 -7.83 12.18
C GLU A 60 -21.51 -8.27 10.78
N VAL A 61 -20.37 -7.76 10.33
CA VAL A 61 -19.67 -8.39 9.21
C VAL A 61 -19.15 -9.74 9.70
N LYS A 62 -19.61 -10.81 9.06
CA LYS A 62 -19.44 -12.23 9.41
C LYS A 62 -18.04 -12.58 9.94
N GLN A 63 -17.95 -12.77 11.25
CA GLN A 63 -16.77 -13.21 11.99
C GLN A 63 -16.25 -14.60 11.55
N GLU A 64 -17.14 -15.46 11.05
CA GLU A 64 -16.84 -16.81 10.53
C GLU A 64 -16.19 -16.77 9.12
N TYR A 65 -16.51 -15.75 8.32
CA TYR A 65 -16.12 -15.70 6.90
C TYR A 65 -14.62 -15.40 6.68
N ILE A 66 -13.97 -14.69 7.62
CA ILE A 66 -12.54 -14.33 7.52
C ILE A 66 -11.64 -15.49 7.95
N SER A 67 -12.01 -16.27 8.98
CA SER A 67 -11.21 -17.43 9.41
C SER A 67 -11.21 -18.52 8.33
N ASP A 68 -12.39 -18.81 7.77
CA ASP A 68 -12.57 -19.86 6.76
C ASP A 68 -11.74 -19.62 5.48
N LYS A 69 -11.62 -18.36 5.06
CA LYS A 69 -10.79 -17.99 3.90
C LYS A 69 -9.32 -18.35 4.10
N TRP A 70 -8.81 -18.26 5.32
CA TRP A 70 -7.39 -18.33 5.59
C TRP A 70 -6.89 -19.67 6.11
N GLU A 71 -7.71 -20.41 6.86
CA GLU A 71 -7.44 -21.80 7.25
C GLU A 71 -7.15 -22.69 6.02
N ASN A 72 -7.81 -22.40 4.90
CA ASN A 72 -7.63 -23.09 3.63
C ASN A 72 -6.25 -22.88 2.99
N VAL A 73 -5.64 -21.72 3.18
CA VAL A 73 -4.30 -21.39 2.64
C VAL A 73 -3.21 -21.92 3.56
N GLU A 74 -3.42 -21.83 4.88
CA GLU A 74 -2.55 -22.43 5.88
C GLU A 74 -2.39 -23.95 5.66
N ALA A 75 -3.48 -24.64 5.33
CA ALA A 75 -3.43 -26.07 4.99
C ALA A 75 -2.58 -26.41 3.74
N VAL A 76 -2.40 -25.46 2.82
CA VAL A 76 -1.52 -25.60 1.64
C VAL A 76 -0.06 -25.35 2.03
N LEU A 77 0.19 -24.36 2.89
CA LEU A 77 1.54 -24.00 3.36
C LEU A 77 2.13 -25.05 4.30
N VAL A 78 1.36 -25.52 5.28
CA VAL A 78 1.83 -26.45 6.31
C VAL A 78 2.03 -27.86 5.76
N GLY A 79 1.58 -28.13 4.52
CA GLY A 79 1.63 -29.44 3.88
C GLY A 79 0.76 -30.43 4.65
N LYS A 80 -0.36 -30.87 4.08
CA LYS A 80 -1.13 -31.97 4.67
C LYS A 80 -0.25 -33.22 4.79
N ASN A 81 0.34 -33.41 5.97
CA ASN A 81 0.90 -34.67 6.42
C ASN A 81 -0.27 -35.58 6.84
N SER A 82 -1.17 -35.88 5.91
CA SER A 82 -2.23 -36.86 6.09
C SER A 82 -1.69 -38.27 5.86
N LYS A 83 -0.81 -38.72 6.75
CA LYS A 83 -0.51 -40.14 7.01
C LYS A 83 -0.15 -40.33 8.48
N LYS A 84 -1.11 -40.07 9.38
CA LYS A 84 -0.99 -40.51 10.79
C LYS A 84 -2.33 -40.73 11.48
N GLU A 85 -3.29 -41.34 10.79
CA GLU A 85 -4.45 -41.95 11.44
C GLU A 85 -4.82 -43.26 10.73
N MET A 86 -4.01 -44.31 10.93
CA MET A 86 -4.50 -45.69 10.74
C MET A 86 -3.60 -46.77 11.34
N VAL A 87 -3.12 -46.64 12.59
CA VAL A 87 -2.65 -47.81 13.36
C VAL A 87 -2.91 -47.58 14.86
N LYS A 88 -4.18 -47.69 15.27
CA LYS A 88 -4.55 -47.96 16.68
C LYS A 88 -5.58 -49.07 16.70
N SER A 89 -5.13 -50.28 16.38
CA SER A 89 -5.87 -51.51 16.67
C SER A 89 -4.89 -52.68 16.51
N LYS A 90 -4.81 -53.52 17.54
CA LYS A 90 -3.90 -54.67 17.72
C LYS A 90 -2.48 -54.30 18.14
N PHE A 91 -2.27 -54.23 19.46
CA PHE A 91 -1.35 -55.14 20.15
C PHE A 91 -1.54 -54.98 21.66
N THR A 92 -2.45 -55.78 22.21
CA THR A 92 -2.43 -56.14 23.63
C THR A 92 -1.87 -57.55 23.74
N ARG A 93 -0.99 -57.74 24.72
CA ARG A 93 -0.56 -59.01 25.34
C ARG A 93 0.65 -59.68 24.67
N ILE A 94 1.80 -59.69 25.36
CA ILE A 94 2.36 -60.86 26.06
C ILE A 94 3.59 -60.43 26.89
N LYS A 95 3.72 -61.08 28.06
CA LYS A 95 4.66 -60.85 29.15
C LYS A 95 6.09 -61.35 28.86
N SER A 96 7.02 -60.72 29.58
CA SER A 96 8.18 -61.28 30.29
C SER A 96 9.35 -61.95 29.54
N ARG A 97 10.54 -61.58 30.07
CA ARG A 97 11.66 -62.43 30.49
C ARG A 97 12.93 -62.41 29.62
N THR A 98 14.00 -61.92 30.26
CA THR A 98 15.34 -62.52 30.41
C THR A 98 16.54 -61.73 29.84
N THR A 99 17.47 -61.52 30.77
CA THR A 99 18.85 -61.05 30.75
C THR A 99 19.77 -61.57 29.64
N LYS A 100 20.72 -60.74 29.17
CA LYS A 100 22.19 -60.90 29.41
C LYS A 100 23.04 -59.83 28.71
N ASN A 101 23.91 -59.23 29.52
CA ASN A 101 25.31 -58.80 29.27
C ASN A 101 25.76 -58.43 27.85
N LEU A 102 26.38 -57.24 27.73
CA LEU A 102 27.84 -57.14 27.64
C LEU A 102 28.33 -55.72 27.94
N ASN A 103 29.41 -55.71 28.70
CA ASN A 103 30.18 -54.61 29.25
C ASN A 103 31.31 -54.29 28.26
N ILE A 104 31.70 -53.03 28.07
CA ILE A 104 33.11 -52.60 27.86
C ILE A 104 33.21 -51.11 28.22
N ASN A 105 34.03 -50.87 29.23
CA ASN A 105 34.54 -49.59 29.71
C ASN A 105 35.68 -49.04 28.83
N LYS A 106 35.92 -47.73 29.02
CA LYS A 106 37.14 -46.89 28.80
C LYS A 106 37.01 -45.92 27.61
N MET A 107 37.32 -44.64 27.71
CA MET A 107 38.20 -43.91 28.64
C MET A 107 37.72 -42.45 28.81
N LYS A 108 37.96 -41.89 30.00
CA LYS A 108 37.76 -40.48 30.36
C LYS A 108 39.14 -39.83 30.57
N LYS A 109 39.21 -38.54 30.20
CA LYS A 109 40.05 -37.44 30.74
C LYS A 109 41.56 -37.42 30.45
N SER A 110 42.03 -36.26 29.99
CA SER A 110 43.04 -35.38 30.65
C SER A 110 43.28 -34.14 29.75
N CYS A 111 42.75 -32.95 30.05
CA CYS A 111 43.32 -31.84 30.84
C CYS A 111 44.16 -30.80 30.05
N ASP A 112 43.58 -29.60 29.94
CA ASP A 112 44.13 -28.26 30.24
C ASP A 112 45.62 -27.89 30.00
N SER A 113 45.77 -26.83 29.17
CA SER A 113 46.35 -25.51 29.52
C SER A 113 47.62 -25.00 28.79
N ARG A 114 47.55 -23.67 28.52
CA ARG A 114 48.59 -22.62 28.35
C ARG A 114 49.15 -22.28 26.95
N SER A 115 48.60 -21.17 26.43
CA SER A 115 49.25 -19.90 26.02
C SER A 115 50.72 -19.89 25.55
N SER A 116 50.98 -19.28 24.38
CA SER A 116 51.89 -18.13 24.23
C SER A 116 51.87 -17.54 22.81
N ALA A 117 52.40 -16.33 22.71
CA ALA A 117 52.20 -15.29 21.70
C ALA A 117 52.90 -15.50 20.34
N GLY A 118 52.49 -14.71 19.35
CA GLY A 118 53.14 -14.61 18.04
C GLY A 118 52.60 -13.46 17.18
N THR A 119 53.00 -12.23 17.53
CA THR A 119 52.76 -10.98 16.80
C THR A 119 53.43 -10.98 15.42
N ARG A 120 52.76 -10.48 14.37
CA ARG A 120 53.43 -9.98 13.16
C ARG A 120 52.77 -8.70 12.64
N THR A 121 53.43 -7.59 12.94
CA THR A 121 53.35 -6.30 12.24
C THR A 121 54.33 -6.30 11.07
N ARG A 122 54.01 -5.59 9.97
CA ARG A 122 54.97 -4.69 9.32
C ARG A 122 54.30 -3.72 8.34
N LYS A 123 54.84 -2.51 8.38
CA LYS A 123 54.40 -1.24 7.80
C LYS A 123 55.33 -0.92 6.62
N TRP A 124 54.74 -0.44 5.53
CA TRP A 124 55.10 0.69 4.66
C TRP A 124 56.56 0.98 4.24
N THR A 125 56.75 1.12 2.92
CA THR A 125 57.55 2.13 2.18
C THR A 125 56.95 2.21 0.76
N GLY A 126 56.91 3.29 -0.02
CA GLY A 126 57.26 4.70 0.12
C GLY A 126 57.06 5.38 -1.26
N ILE A 127 56.50 6.61 -1.25
CA ILE A 127 56.87 7.80 -2.06
C ILE A 127 56.86 7.69 -3.60
N ARG A 128 55.99 8.47 -4.28
CA ARG A 128 56.37 9.75 -4.96
C ARG A 128 55.15 10.48 -5.57
N GLU A 129 55.04 11.76 -5.25
CA GLU A 129 54.24 12.77 -5.96
C GLU A 129 54.85 13.10 -7.33
N SER A 130 54.01 13.48 -8.30
CA SER A 130 54.33 14.58 -9.22
C SER A 130 53.05 15.22 -9.75
N THR A 131 53.16 16.51 -10.00
CA THR A 131 52.13 17.54 -10.10
C THR A 131 51.77 17.89 -11.55
N ASN A 132 50.61 18.53 -11.70
CA ASN A 132 50.30 19.64 -12.63
C ASN A 132 50.32 19.41 -14.16
N LYS A 133 49.17 19.56 -14.84
CA LYS A 133 48.69 20.83 -15.46
C LYS A 133 47.57 20.60 -16.51
N THR A 134 46.53 21.43 -16.38
CA THR A 134 45.65 22.05 -17.38
C THR A 134 45.65 21.59 -18.85
N LYS A 135 44.45 21.38 -19.40
CA LYS A 135 43.95 22.07 -20.62
C LYS A 135 42.43 21.91 -20.82
N GLN A 136 41.76 23.05 -20.98
CA GLN A 136 40.48 23.21 -21.68
C GLN A 136 40.62 22.76 -23.14
N ASP A 137 39.61 22.08 -23.69
CA ASP A 137 38.74 22.63 -24.75
C ASP A 137 37.85 21.56 -25.40
N SER A 138 36.58 21.95 -25.58
CA SER A 138 35.59 21.58 -26.61
C SER A 138 35.70 20.26 -27.38
N LYS A 139 34.60 19.50 -27.42
CA LYS A 139 33.75 19.30 -28.62
C LYS A 139 32.73 18.17 -28.41
N GLU A 140 31.51 18.43 -28.85
CA GLU A 140 30.51 17.40 -29.18
C GLU A 140 31.13 16.39 -30.16
N ALA A 141 30.95 15.10 -29.86
CA ALA A 141 31.05 14.03 -30.83
C ALA A 141 30.08 12.92 -30.45
N SER A 142 28.99 12.85 -31.21
CA SER A 142 28.14 11.68 -31.37
C SER A 142 28.99 10.46 -31.74
N VAL A 143 28.90 9.39 -30.94
CA VAL A 143 29.35 8.06 -31.36
C VAL A 143 28.29 7.03 -30.98
N ASN A 144 27.59 6.55 -32.00
CA ASN A 144 26.87 5.28 -31.97
C ASN A 144 27.83 4.17 -31.53
N MET A 145 27.52 3.48 -30.45
CA MET A 145 28.21 2.24 -30.09
C MET A 145 27.24 1.08 -30.18
N ASP A 146 27.42 0.33 -31.25
CA ASP A 146 26.85 -0.97 -31.56
C ASP A 146 27.11 -1.95 -30.41
N TYR A 147 26.03 -2.50 -29.84
CA TYR A 147 26.09 -3.61 -28.89
C TYR A 147 25.67 -4.89 -29.60
N SER A 148 26.51 -5.38 -30.51
CA SER A 148 26.50 -6.78 -30.90
C SER A 148 27.50 -7.55 -30.01
N THR A 149 27.02 -8.66 -29.44
CA THR A 149 27.75 -9.71 -28.68
C THR A 149 28.01 -9.48 -27.19
N VAL A 150 26.97 -9.69 -26.37
CA VAL A 150 27.13 -10.12 -24.96
C VAL A 150 26.72 -11.60 -24.85
N PRO A 151 27.51 -12.48 -24.20
CA PRO A 151 27.22 -13.92 -24.17
C PRO A 151 25.93 -14.21 -23.40
N LYS A 152 25.02 -14.98 -24.01
CA LYS A 152 23.82 -15.53 -23.37
C LYS A 152 24.23 -16.44 -22.20
N ARG A 153 24.28 -15.90 -20.97
CA ARG A 153 24.26 -16.73 -19.76
C ARG A 153 22.85 -17.27 -19.60
N LYS A 154 22.67 -18.56 -19.90
CA LYS A 154 21.51 -19.34 -19.43
C LYS A 154 21.61 -19.40 -17.90
N CYS A 155 20.93 -18.50 -17.20
CA CYS A 155 20.65 -18.69 -15.78
C CYS A 155 19.52 -19.72 -15.67
N SER A 156 19.92 -20.98 -15.49
CA SER A 156 19.03 -22.06 -15.07
C SER A 156 18.47 -21.75 -13.67
N ALA A 157 17.21 -21.34 -13.62
CA ALA A 157 16.45 -20.99 -12.41
C ALA A 157 16.25 -22.16 -11.41
N ASN A 158 16.76 -23.36 -11.71
CA ASN A 158 16.52 -24.57 -10.93
C ASN A 158 17.62 -24.92 -9.91
N VAL A 159 18.64 -24.09 -9.70
CA VAL A 159 19.78 -24.45 -8.83
C VAL A 159 19.81 -23.71 -7.48
N ILE A 160 19.07 -22.60 -7.30
CA ILE A 160 19.13 -21.83 -6.02
C ILE A 160 18.06 -22.28 -5.00
N LEU A 161 17.03 -23.04 -5.42
CA LEU A 161 15.95 -23.45 -4.53
C LEU A 161 16.27 -24.68 -3.65
N LYS A 162 17.32 -25.46 -3.93
CA LYS A 162 17.52 -26.74 -3.21
C LYS A 162 18.29 -26.63 -1.89
N GLU A 163 19.17 -25.65 -1.73
CA GLU A 163 19.97 -25.53 -0.49
C GLU A 163 19.34 -24.57 0.55
N ASN A 164 18.49 -23.63 0.12
CA ASN A 164 17.81 -22.65 1.01
C ASN A 164 16.32 -22.90 1.23
N SER A 165 15.73 -23.93 0.62
CA SER A 165 14.29 -24.21 0.74
C SER A 165 13.86 -24.47 2.18
N SER A 166 14.68 -25.10 3.02
CA SER A 166 14.32 -25.39 4.42
C SER A 166 14.29 -24.12 5.29
N ALA A 167 15.20 -23.18 5.09
CA ALA A 167 15.29 -21.94 5.88
C ALA A 167 14.18 -20.93 5.53
N ILE A 168 13.80 -20.87 4.25
CA ILE A 168 12.67 -20.06 3.76
C ILE A 168 11.36 -20.60 4.33
N ASP A 169 11.17 -21.92 4.28
CA ASP A 169 10.00 -22.60 4.83
C ASP A 169 9.88 -22.37 6.36
N LEU A 170 11.00 -22.46 7.09
CA LEU A 170 11.04 -22.14 8.53
C LEU A 170 10.68 -20.68 8.84
N THR A 171 11.00 -19.74 7.95
CA THR A 171 10.72 -18.31 8.15
C THR A 171 9.23 -18.03 7.97
N ALA A 172 8.64 -18.51 6.88
CA ALA A 172 7.21 -18.44 6.65
C ALA A 172 6.42 -19.09 7.79
N GLN A 173 6.85 -20.28 8.23
CA GLN A 173 6.20 -21.00 9.33
C GLN A 173 6.16 -20.17 10.62
N LYS A 174 7.24 -19.48 10.99
CA LYS A 174 7.26 -18.62 12.19
C LYS A 174 6.29 -17.44 12.09
N VAL A 175 6.14 -16.86 10.90
CA VAL A 175 5.17 -15.77 10.67
C VAL A 175 3.74 -16.30 10.80
N VAL A 176 3.45 -17.46 10.21
CA VAL A 176 2.15 -18.12 10.32
C VAL A 176 1.83 -18.47 11.77
N GLU A 177 2.78 -19.07 12.50
CA GLU A 177 2.65 -19.37 13.93
C GLU A 177 2.39 -18.11 14.77
N ALA A 178 3.09 -17.01 14.48
CA ALA A 178 2.85 -15.72 15.14
C ALA A 178 1.46 -15.15 14.83
N ALA A 179 0.93 -15.41 13.63
CA ALA A 179 -0.38 -14.94 13.18
C ALA A 179 -1.56 -15.73 13.77
N VAL A 180 -1.32 -16.88 14.41
CA VAL A 180 -2.37 -17.72 15.00
C VAL A 180 -3.26 -16.90 15.95
N GLY A 181 -4.57 -16.96 15.74
CA GLY A 181 -5.57 -16.21 16.51
C GLY A 181 -5.74 -14.74 16.11
N SER A 182 -4.90 -14.21 15.21
CA SER A 182 -5.05 -12.87 14.66
C SER A 182 -5.96 -12.85 13.43
N ARG A 183 -6.81 -11.82 13.31
CA ARG A 183 -7.60 -11.52 12.11
C ARG A 183 -6.95 -10.46 11.20
N LYS A 184 -5.72 -10.02 11.52
CA LYS A 184 -4.97 -9.06 10.70
C LYS A 184 -4.33 -9.76 9.52
N MET A 185 -4.45 -9.15 8.35
CA MET A 185 -3.93 -9.70 7.10
C MET A 185 -2.62 -9.02 6.72
N LEU A 186 -1.56 -9.25 7.51
CA LEU A 186 -0.25 -8.64 7.23
C LEU A 186 0.39 -9.23 5.97
N GLY A 187 1.03 -8.36 5.22
CA GLY A 187 1.63 -8.64 3.93
C GLY A 187 2.79 -7.71 3.63
N VAL A 188 3.37 -7.85 2.45
CA VAL A 188 4.44 -6.95 1.98
C VAL A 188 4.24 -6.62 0.51
N HIS A 189 4.88 -5.56 0.04
CA HIS A 189 5.04 -5.34 -1.39
C HIS A 189 6.09 -6.30 -1.96
N VAL A 190 5.67 -7.26 -2.79
CA VAL A 190 6.55 -8.31 -3.33
C VAL A 190 7.01 -8.01 -4.74
N SER A 191 8.18 -8.56 -5.08
CA SER A 191 8.63 -8.64 -6.46
C SER A 191 7.81 -9.68 -7.24
N VAL A 192 7.54 -9.39 -8.50
CA VAL A 192 6.93 -10.31 -9.49
C VAL A 192 7.91 -10.60 -10.64
N ALA A 193 9.21 -10.44 -10.39
CA ALA A 193 10.23 -10.78 -11.37
C ALA A 193 10.13 -12.27 -11.74
N GLY A 194 10.05 -12.55 -13.05
CA GLY A 194 9.86 -13.90 -13.58
C GLY A 194 8.42 -14.28 -13.90
N GLY A 195 7.42 -13.49 -13.48
CA GLY A 195 6.00 -13.73 -13.76
C GLY A 195 5.09 -13.17 -12.66
N LEU A 196 3.87 -12.75 -13.00
CA LEU A 196 2.94 -12.19 -12.01
C LEU A 196 2.55 -13.21 -10.93
N GLU A 197 2.46 -14.48 -11.30
CA GLU A 197 2.21 -15.59 -10.39
C GLU A 197 3.33 -15.77 -9.34
N GLN A 198 4.53 -15.28 -9.61
CA GLN A 198 5.63 -15.29 -8.66
C GLN A 198 5.32 -14.45 -7.41
N GLY A 199 4.43 -13.47 -7.51
CA GLY A 199 3.96 -12.68 -6.38
C GLY A 199 3.38 -13.56 -5.27
N PHE A 200 2.60 -14.59 -5.63
CA PHE A 200 2.05 -15.53 -4.65
C PHE A 200 3.16 -16.32 -3.95
N TYR A 201 4.09 -16.91 -4.71
CA TYR A 201 5.16 -17.70 -4.12
C TYR A 201 6.08 -16.86 -3.24
N ASN A 202 6.40 -15.63 -3.65
CA ASN A 202 7.20 -14.70 -2.87
C ASN A 202 6.49 -14.29 -1.58
N ALA A 203 5.21 -13.92 -1.65
CA ALA A 203 4.41 -13.58 -0.48
C ALA A 203 4.32 -14.75 0.51
N LEU A 204 3.99 -15.94 0.01
CA LEU A 204 3.87 -17.15 0.83
C LEU A 204 5.20 -17.58 1.44
N SER A 205 6.32 -17.38 0.74
CA SER A 205 7.66 -17.69 1.26
C SER A 205 8.09 -16.85 2.48
N ILE A 206 7.37 -15.75 2.74
CA ILE A 206 7.56 -14.88 3.91
C ILE A 206 6.46 -15.17 4.95
N GLY A 207 5.39 -15.88 4.60
CA GLY A 207 4.22 -16.11 5.46
C GLY A 207 3.17 -14.99 5.39
N CYS A 208 3.16 -14.23 4.29
CA CYS A 208 2.20 -13.14 4.10
C CYS A 208 0.75 -13.64 3.93
N ARG A 209 -0.20 -12.85 4.45
CA ARG A 209 -1.65 -13.03 4.31
C ARG A 209 -2.31 -12.09 3.33
N SER A 210 -1.61 -11.02 2.98
CA SER A 210 -1.91 -10.11 1.89
C SER A 210 -0.62 -9.77 1.15
N PHE A 211 -0.69 -9.17 -0.04
CA PHE A 211 0.50 -8.60 -0.67
C PHE A 211 0.13 -7.51 -1.67
N ALA A 212 1.11 -6.67 -1.96
CA ALA A 212 1.07 -5.74 -3.07
C ALA A 212 2.11 -6.06 -4.13
N PHE A 213 1.88 -5.59 -5.35
CA PHE A 213 2.88 -5.61 -6.41
C PHE A 213 2.52 -4.59 -7.50
N PHE A 214 3.48 -4.30 -8.39
CA PHE A 214 3.23 -3.56 -9.63
C PHE A 214 2.83 -4.52 -10.75
N VAL A 215 1.69 -4.27 -11.40
CA VAL A 215 1.19 -5.12 -12.50
C VAL A 215 1.98 -4.97 -13.80
N ARG A 216 2.80 -3.90 -13.91
CA ARG A 216 3.72 -3.62 -15.02
C ARG A 216 4.89 -2.78 -14.52
N ASN A 217 5.85 -2.46 -15.40
CA ASN A 217 7.01 -1.65 -15.03
C ASN A 217 6.57 -0.21 -14.64
N GLN A 218 6.80 0.14 -13.39
CA GLN A 218 6.41 1.40 -12.78
C GLN A 218 7.21 2.63 -13.24
N ARG A 219 8.24 2.44 -14.07
CA ARG A 219 9.12 3.51 -14.59
C ARG A 219 8.96 3.76 -16.09
N SER A 220 8.04 3.07 -16.77
CA SER A 220 7.79 3.22 -18.21
C SER A 220 6.32 3.53 -18.47
N TRP A 221 6.05 4.39 -19.45
CA TRP A 221 4.69 4.61 -19.98
C TRP A 221 4.23 3.46 -20.87
N ASN A 222 5.17 2.85 -21.60
CA ASN A 222 4.87 1.81 -22.55
C ASN A 222 4.95 0.45 -21.88
N SER A 223 3.94 -0.39 -22.12
CA SER A 223 3.92 -1.78 -21.70
C SER A 223 3.21 -2.61 -22.76
N PRO A 224 3.76 -3.75 -23.20
CA PRO A 224 3.09 -4.60 -24.17
C PRO A 224 1.75 -5.10 -23.58
N PRO A 225 0.74 -5.38 -24.43
CA PRO A 225 -0.51 -5.99 -23.98
C PRO A 225 -0.25 -7.24 -23.13
N MET A 226 -1.06 -7.44 -22.09
CA MET A 226 -0.94 -8.64 -21.26
C MET A 226 -1.33 -9.86 -22.11
N LYS A 227 -0.47 -10.87 -22.14
CA LYS A 227 -0.74 -12.13 -22.85
C LYS A 227 -1.72 -12.99 -22.06
N ASP A 228 -2.62 -13.69 -22.75
CA ASP A 228 -3.59 -14.60 -22.12
C ASP A 228 -2.93 -15.69 -21.26
N GLU A 229 -1.76 -16.18 -21.68
CA GLU A 229 -0.97 -17.15 -20.91
C GLU A 229 -0.60 -16.64 -19.51
N VAL A 230 -0.28 -15.34 -19.39
CA VAL A 230 0.04 -14.70 -18.10
C VAL A 230 -1.20 -14.64 -17.22
N VAL A 231 -2.34 -14.26 -17.81
CA VAL A 231 -3.63 -14.21 -17.10
C VAL A 231 -4.02 -15.60 -16.58
N GLN A 232 -3.91 -16.62 -17.43
CA GLN A 232 -4.22 -18.01 -17.07
C GLN A 232 -3.28 -18.53 -15.98
N ALA A 233 -1.97 -18.28 -16.09
CA ALA A 233 -0.99 -18.69 -15.08
C ALA A 233 -1.27 -18.07 -13.72
N PHE A 234 -1.56 -16.76 -13.68
CA PHE A 234 -1.90 -16.04 -12.46
C PHE A 234 -3.19 -16.59 -11.83
N ARG A 235 -4.30 -16.65 -12.58
CA ARG A 235 -5.60 -17.13 -12.07
C ARG A 235 -5.54 -18.59 -11.61
N LYS A 236 -4.87 -19.46 -12.36
CA LYS A 236 -4.66 -20.87 -11.97
C LYS A 236 -3.85 -20.97 -10.69
N THR A 237 -2.83 -20.14 -10.52
CA THR A 237 -2.00 -20.11 -9.30
C THR A 237 -2.82 -19.62 -8.10
N ALA A 238 -3.57 -18.53 -8.25
CA ALA A 238 -4.47 -18.01 -7.23
C ALA A 238 -5.48 -19.07 -6.76
N GLN A 239 -6.13 -19.76 -7.70
CA GLN A 239 -7.09 -20.85 -7.42
C GLN A 239 -6.41 -22.04 -6.73
N LYS A 240 -5.25 -22.48 -7.23
CA LYS A 240 -4.48 -23.60 -6.65
C LYS A 240 -4.10 -23.33 -5.20
N LEU A 241 -3.64 -22.11 -4.92
CA LEU A 241 -3.22 -21.69 -3.58
C LEU A 241 -4.40 -21.24 -2.70
N LYS A 242 -5.60 -21.12 -3.27
CA LYS A 242 -6.80 -20.58 -2.63
C LYS A 242 -6.57 -19.19 -2.02
N PHE A 243 -5.71 -18.38 -2.64
CA PHE A 243 -5.38 -17.07 -2.10
C PHE A 243 -6.57 -16.10 -2.29
N PRO A 244 -7.00 -15.38 -1.24
CA PRO A 244 -8.13 -14.47 -1.30
C PRO A 244 -7.80 -13.24 -2.16
N MET A 245 -8.59 -13.02 -3.22
CA MET A 245 -8.36 -11.93 -4.18
C MET A 245 -8.54 -10.53 -3.55
N ASP A 246 -9.29 -10.43 -2.46
CA ASP A 246 -9.46 -9.21 -1.66
C ASP A 246 -8.26 -8.91 -0.74
N GLN A 247 -7.21 -9.74 -0.78
CA GLN A 247 -5.94 -9.52 -0.07
C GLN A 247 -4.78 -9.17 -0.99
N ILE A 248 -5.09 -8.85 -2.25
CA ILE A 248 -4.13 -8.43 -3.26
C ILE A 248 -4.42 -6.97 -3.61
N VAL A 249 -3.43 -6.10 -3.39
CA VAL A 249 -3.54 -4.67 -3.70
C VAL A 249 -2.48 -4.32 -4.73
N VAL A 250 -2.89 -4.04 -5.96
CA VAL A 250 -1.93 -3.59 -6.98
C VAL A 250 -1.61 -2.13 -6.72
N HIS A 251 -0.32 -1.78 -6.66
CA HIS A 251 0.09 -0.39 -6.57
C HIS A 251 0.27 0.18 -7.98
N GLY A 252 -0.29 1.37 -8.22
CA GLY A 252 -0.15 2.09 -9.48
C GLY A 252 1.25 2.67 -9.68
N SER A 253 1.64 2.89 -10.93
CA SER A 253 2.95 3.48 -11.26
C SER A 253 3.14 4.88 -10.66
N TYR A 254 4.34 5.14 -10.11
CA TYR A 254 4.76 6.46 -9.61
C TYR A 254 4.77 7.57 -10.68
N LEU A 255 4.66 7.23 -11.96
CA LEU A 255 4.56 8.20 -13.06
C LEU A 255 3.18 8.86 -13.14
N ILE A 256 2.16 8.23 -12.57
CA ILE A 256 0.77 8.69 -12.68
C ILE A 256 0.59 9.96 -11.84
N ASN A 257 0.25 11.06 -12.50
CA ASN A 257 -0.32 12.24 -11.85
C ASN A 257 -1.74 12.48 -12.39
N GLY A 258 -2.73 11.84 -11.76
CA GLY A 258 -4.14 11.94 -12.17
C GLY A 258 -4.77 13.32 -11.96
N GLY A 259 -4.05 14.24 -11.31
CA GLY A 259 -4.43 15.63 -11.07
C GLY A 259 -3.61 16.66 -11.84
N SER A 260 -2.84 16.24 -12.85
CA SER A 260 -2.04 17.15 -13.66
C SER A 260 -2.91 18.15 -14.41
N CYS A 261 -2.56 19.44 -14.37
CA CYS A 261 -3.15 20.47 -15.23
C CYS A 261 -2.52 20.56 -16.63
N ASP A 262 -1.43 19.83 -16.84
CA ASP A 262 -0.83 19.61 -18.16
C ASP A 262 -1.59 18.46 -18.83
N MET A 263 -2.29 18.78 -19.93
CA MET A 263 -3.17 17.85 -20.64
C MET A 263 -2.43 16.65 -21.22
N GLU A 264 -1.20 16.81 -21.71
CA GLU A 264 -0.43 15.69 -22.27
C GLU A 264 -0.03 14.71 -21.16
N ILE A 265 0.40 15.24 -20.01
CA ILE A 265 0.72 14.42 -18.83
C ILE A 265 -0.55 13.75 -18.29
N LEU A 266 -1.67 14.47 -18.25
CA LEU A 266 -2.95 13.96 -17.76
C LEU A 266 -3.47 12.81 -18.64
N ASP A 267 -3.41 12.96 -19.96
CA ASP A 267 -3.85 11.93 -20.90
C ASP A 267 -2.98 10.67 -20.81
N ARG A 268 -1.65 10.84 -20.67
CA ARG A 268 -0.74 9.72 -20.40
C ARG A 268 -1.04 9.04 -19.07
N ALA A 269 -1.29 9.82 -18.01
CA ALA A 269 -1.64 9.31 -16.70
C ALA A 269 -2.97 8.51 -16.74
N ARG A 270 -3.99 9.03 -17.41
CA ARG A 270 -5.29 8.36 -17.60
C ARG A 270 -5.17 7.07 -18.41
N ALA A 271 -4.44 7.10 -19.53
CA ALA A 271 -4.22 5.91 -20.35
C ALA A 271 -3.47 4.82 -19.58
N CYS A 272 -2.43 5.22 -18.87
CA CYS A 272 -1.63 4.35 -18.00
C CYS A 272 -2.47 3.72 -16.88
N MET A 273 -3.22 4.53 -16.15
CA MET A 273 -4.08 4.09 -15.05
C MET A 273 -5.19 3.15 -15.55
N LEU A 274 -5.80 3.47 -16.69
CA LEU A 274 -6.80 2.61 -17.33
C LEU A 274 -6.22 1.26 -17.76
N ASP A 275 -5.03 1.23 -18.35
CA ASP A 275 -4.34 -0.03 -18.71
C ASP A 275 -4.07 -0.87 -17.45
N GLU A 276 -3.54 -0.28 -16.38
CA GLU A 276 -3.28 -1.01 -15.13
C GLU A 276 -4.56 -1.55 -14.49
N CYS A 277 -5.64 -0.77 -14.45
CA CYS A 277 -6.94 -1.22 -13.96
C CYS A 277 -7.53 -2.36 -14.80
N LYS A 278 -7.48 -2.26 -16.14
CA LYS A 278 -7.93 -3.34 -17.04
C LYS A 278 -7.12 -4.63 -16.84
N ARG A 279 -5.80 -4.52 -16.64
CA ARG A 279 -4.96 -5.66 -16.28
C ARG A 279 -5.37 -6.26 -14.95
N CYS A 280 -5.67 -5.45 -13.95
CA CYS A 280 -6.18 -5.94 -12.66
C CYS A 280 -7.47 -6.75 -12.85
N GLU A 281 -8.42 -6.25 -13.65
CA GLU A 281 -9.67 -6.98 -13.93
C GLU A 281 -9.43 -8.27 -14.72
N GLN A 282 -8.52 -8.24 -15.71
CA GLN A 282 -8.08 -9.46 -16.40
C GLN A 282 -7.47 -10.48 -15.44
N LEU A 283 -6.84 -10.07 -14.35
CA LEU A 283 -6.28 -10.97 -13.34
C LEU A 283 -7.31 -11.40 -12.27
N GLY A 284 -8.45 -10.72 -12.18
CA GLY A 284 -9.45 -10.93 -11.12
C GLY A 284 -9.18 -10.15 -9.83
N ILE A 285 -8.31 -9.13 -9.88
CA ILE A 285 -7.93 -8.29 -8.74
C ILE A 285 -8.97 -7.20 -8.53
N ILE A 286 -9.25 -6.88 -7.26
CA ILE A 286 -10.34 -5.98 -6.86
C ILE A 286 -9.81 -4.60 -6.42
N TYR A 287 -8.59 -4.52 -5.88
CA TYR A 287 -8.01 -3.29 -5.35
C TYR A 287 -6.82 -2.79 -6.17
N TYR A 288 -6.89 -1.52 -6.54
CA TYR A 288 -5.82 -0.80 -7.23
C TYR A 288 -5.53 0.51 -6.49
N ASN A 289 -4.37 0.59 -5.85
CA ASN A 289 -3.93 1.70 -5.03
C ASN A 289 -3.16 2.74 -5.84
N ILE A 290 -3.41 4.02 -5.59
CA ILE A 290 -2.67 5.13 -6.19
C ILE A 290 -2.38 6.23 -5.18
N HIS A 291 -1.30 6.96 -5.42
CA HIS A 291 -1.17 8.31 -4.89
C HIS A 291 -2.16 9.22 -5.65
N PRO A 292 -2.93 10.11 -4.98
CA PRO A 292 -3.98 10.89 -5.64
C PRO A 292 -3.46 11.75 -6.80
N GLY A 293 -2.35 12.47 -6.58
CA GLY A 293 -1.75 13.36 -7.56
C GLY A 293 -0.99 14.53 -6.94
N SER A 294 -0.60 15.48 -7.78
CA SER A 294 0.16 16.67 -7.38
C SER A 294 -0.18 17.85 -8.29
N THR A 295 -0.28 19.05 -7.71
CA THR A 295 -0.48 20.27 -8.50
C THR A 295 0.75 20.63 -9.33
N ALA A 296 1.91 20.06 -9.01
CA ALA A 296 3.22 20.43 -9.54
C ALA A 296 3.54 21.94 -9.47
N GLY A 297 2.80 22.70 -8.64
CA GLY A 297 2.90 24.17 -8.56
C GLY A 297 2.29 24.89 -9.77
N LYS A 298 1.52 24.19 -10.62
CA LYS A 298 0.98 24.70 -11.88
C LYS A 298 -0.53 24.96 -11.85
N CYS A 299 -1.24 24.49 -10.83
CA CYS A 299 -2.67 24.75 -10.62
C CYS A 299 -3.00 24.86 -9.12
N THR A 300 -4.22 25.28 -8.82
CA THR A 300 -4.74 25.29 -7.44
C THR A 300 -5.01 23.86 -6.95
N ARG A 301 -5.07 23.68 -5.62
CA ARG A 301 -5.41 22.36 -5.03
C ARG A 301 -6.82 21.93 -5.43
N ASP A 302 -7.78 22.86 -5.45
CA ASP A 302 -9.17 22.59 -5.83
C ASP A 302 -9.30 22.12 -7.29
N GLU A 303 -8.57 22.75 -8.21
CA GLU A 303 -8.52 22.30 -9.61
C GLU A 303 -7.89 20.91 -9.74
N CYS A 304 -6.81 20.66 -9.01
CA CYS A 304 -6.15 19.36 -8.97
C CYS A 304 -7.09 18.27 -8.44
N ILE A 305 -7.79 18.54 -7.32
CA ILE A 305 -8.78 17.64 -6.71
C ILE A 305 -9.93 17.31 -7.68
N LYS A 306 -10.48 18.32 -8.36
CA LYS A 306 -11.51 18.13 -9.40
C LYS A 306 -10.99 17.26 -10.54
N THR A 307 -9.74 17.48 -10.96
CA THR A 307 -9.09 16.73 -12.03
C THR A 307 -8.85 15.28 -11.62
N ILE A 308 -8.42 15.03 -10.37
CA ILE A 308 -8.27 13.68 -9.81
C ILE A 308 -9.62 12.96 -9.84
N ALA A 309 -10.68 13.57 -9.30
CA ALA A 309 -12.01 12.96 -9.30
C ALA A 309 -12.50 12.63 -10.73
N ALA A 310 -12.32 13.54 -11.69
CA ALA A 310 -12.66 13.29 -13.09
C ALA A 310 -11.81 12.17 -13.73
N THR A 311 -10.55 12.04 -13.34
CA THR A 311 -9.68 10.93 -13.76
C THR A 311 -10.15 9.59 -13.19
N LEU A 312 -10.56 9.57 -11.91
CA LEU A 312 -11.13 8.39 -11.28
C LEU A 312 -12.41 7.95 -12.01
N ASP A 313 -13.34 8.89 -12.23
CA ASP A 313 -14.58 8.61 -12.97
C ASP A 313 -14.28 8.12 -14.39
N TYR A 314 -13.35 8.74 -15.12
CA TYR A 314 -12.95 8.29 -16.45
C TYR A 314 -12.48 6.83 -16.45
N VAL A 315 -11.61 6.44 -15.50
CA VAL A 315 -11.14 5.05 -15.41
C VAL A 315 -12.29 4.11 -15.04
N MET A 316 -13.15 4.52 -14.10
CA MET A 316 -14.28 3.72 -13.65
C MET A 316 -15.34 3.52 -14.73
N ASP A 317 -15.59 4.51 -15.57
CA ASP A 317 -16.52 4.45 -16.70
C ASP A 317 -16.03 3.48 -17.81
N HIS A 318 -14.76 3.07 -17.77
CA HIS A 318 -14.14 2.16 -18.76
C HIS A 318 -13.63 0.84 -18.16
N THR A 319 -14.09 0.50 -16.96
CA THR A 319 -13.77 -0.72 -16.21
C THR A 319 -15.04 -1.20 -15.47
N GLU A 320 -15.08 -2.46 -15.05
CA GLU A 320 -16.32 -3.08 -14.57
C GLU A 320 -16.49 -3.00 -13.04
N TYR A 321 -15.49 -3.45 -12.29
CA TYR A 321 -15.63 -3.68 -10.84
C TYR A 321 -14.41 -3.25 -10.02
N ILE A 322 -13.29 -2.87 -10.64
CA ILE A 322 -12.09 -2.44 -9.90
C ILE A 322 -12.43 -1.30 -8.94
N THR A 323 -11.94 -1.41 -7.71
CA THR A 323 -12.02 -0.37 -6.68
C THR A 323 -10.69 0.35 -6.60
N ILE A 324 -10.70 1.65 -6.87
CA ILE A 324 -9.50 2.49 -6.81
C ILE A 324 -9.32 3.01 -5.39
N LEU A 325 -8.15 2.76 -4.80
CA LEU A 325 -7.80 3.24 -3.47
C LEU A 325 -6.95 4.49 -3.61
N ILE A 326 -7.44 5.62 -3.09
CA ILE A 326 -6.64 6.84 -2.97
C ILE A 326 -5.85 6.78 -1.66
N GLU A 327 -4.53 6.83 -1.76
CA GLU A 327 -3.66 6.72 -0.61
C GLU A 327 -3.52 8.06 0.11
N THR A 328 -3.46 8.04 1.45
CA THR A 328 -3.02 9.19 2.25
C THR A 328 -1.55 9.50 1.95
N MET A 329 -1.19 10.77 1.77
CA MET A 329 0.16 11.19 1.39
C MET A 329 0.89 11.90 2.54
N ALA A 330 2.22 11.93 2.51
CA ALA A 330 3.03 12.66 3.50
C ALA A 330 2.83 14.19 3.46
N GLY A 331 2.14 14.74 2.44
CA GLY A 331 1.98 16.18 2.25
C GLY A 331 3.25 16.88 1.75
N GLN A 332 4.14 16.15 1.07
CA GLN A 332 5.38 16.69 0.51
C GLN A 332 5.08 17.63 -0.66
N GLY A 333 5.64 18.84 -0.63
CA GLY A 333 5.57 19.80 -1.72
C GLY A 333 4.14 20.07 -2.20
N ASN A 334 3.87 19.68 -3.44
CA ASN A 334 2.61 19.94 -4.15
C ASN A 334 1.64 18.75 -4.18
N THR A 335 1.92 17.69 -3.43
CA THR A 335 1.08 16.48 -3.38
C THR A 335 -0.32 16.78 -2.81
N ILE A 336 -1.32 16.09 -3.35
CA ILE A 336 -2.69 16.06 -2.81
C ILE A 336 -2.85 14.83 -1.93
N GLY A 337 -3.55 14.99 -0.82
CA GLY A 337 -3.90 13.91 0.10
C GLY A 337 -3.07 13.86 1.37
N GLY A 338 -2.37 14.95 1.68
CA GLY A 338 -1.75 15.15 3.00
C GLY A 338 -2.75 15.43 4.10
N LYS A 339 -3.96 15.88 3.74
CA LYS A 339 -5.07 16.10 4.67
C LYS A 339 -6.23 15.18 4.34
N PHE A 340 -6.92 14.65 5.35
CA PHE A 340 -8.09 13.80 5.15
C PHE A 340 -9.21 14.54 4.37
N GLU A 341 -9.34 15.85 4.55
CA GLU A 341 -10.33 16.66 3.84
C GLU A 341 -10.13 16.62 2.32
N GLU A 342 -8.89 16.49 1.85
CA GLU A 342 -8.60 16.44 0.41
C GLU A 342 -9.06 15.13 -0.21
N LEU A 343 -8.90 14.01 0.51
CA LEU A 343 -9.42 12.70 0.11
C LEU A 343 -10.95 12.73 0.12
N GLN A 344 -11.56 13.30 1.16
CA GLN A 344 -13.01 13.48 1.24
C GLN A 344 -13.53 14.29 0.04
N GLN A 345 -12.89 15.41 -0.30
CA GLN A 345 -13.30 16.24 -1.44
C GLN A 345 -13.24 15.46 -2.76
N ILE A 346 -12.20 14.65 -2.97
CA ILE A 346 -12.12 13.74 -4.14
C ILE A 346 -13.31 12.76 -4.13
N ILE A 347 -13.54 12.06 -3.01
CA ILE A 347 -14.62 11.06 -2.88
C ILE A 347 -16.00 11.68 -3.09
N ASN A 348 -16.23 12.91 -2.61
CA ASN A 348 -17.48 13.63 -2.78
C ASN A 348 -17.80 13.90 -4.25
N LEU A 349 -16.77 14.24 -5.04
CA LEU A 349 -16.88 14.54 -6.47
C LEU A 349 -17.01 13.30 -7.35
N VAL A 350 -16.45 12.15 -6.93
CA VAL A 350 -16.58 10.87 -7.64
C VAL A 350 -18.04 10.43 -7.73
N LYS A 351 -18.48 9.99 -8.92
CA LYS A 351 -19.84 9.48 -9.17
C LYS A 351 -20.09 8.17 -8.45
N ASN A 352 -19.25 7.15 -8.70
CA ASN A 352 -19.44 5.82 -8.16
C ASN A 352 -18.67 5.62 -6.85
N LYS A 353 -19.26 6.08 -5.75
CA LYS A 353 -18.69 5.99 -4.40
C LYS A 353 -18.44 4.56 -3.90
N LYS A 354 -19.04 3.54 -4.53
CA LYS A 354 -18.81 2.13 -4.18
C LYS A 354 -17.47 1.59 -4.71
N ARG A 355 -16.90 2.24 -5.73
CA ARG A 355 -15.67 1.83 -6.43
C ARG A 355 -14.48 2.77 -6.16
N VAL A 356 -14.59 3.60 -5.13
CA VAL A 356 -13.48 4.36 -4.55
C VAL A 356 -13.32 3.97 -3.08
N GLY A 357 -12.07 3.88 -2.63
CA GLY A 357 -11.72 3.65 -1.24
C GLY A 357 -10.43 4.39 -0.87
N VAL A 358 -9.96 4.16 0.35
CA VAL A 358 -8.74 4.76 0.87
C VAL A 358 -7.78 3.68 1.32
N CYS A 359 -6.50 3.85 0.97
CA CYS A 359 -5.39 3.18 1.63
C CYS A 359 -4.79 4.15 2.64
N LEU A 360 -4.72 3.75 3.92
CA LEU A 360 -4.09 4.56 4.95
C LEU A 360 -2.64 4.11 5.15
N ASP A 361 -1.70 4.98 4.82
CA ASP A 361 -0.28 4.78 5.08
C ASP A 361 0.12 5.44 6.40
N THR A 362 0.66 4.64 7.33
CA THR A 362 1.00 5.10 8.67
C THR A 362 2.18 6.08 8.70
N CYS A 363 3.17 5.92 7.82
CA CYS A 363 4.28 6.86 7.70
C CYS A 363 3.79 8.19 7.13
N HIS A 364 2.95 8.14 6.11
CA HIS A 364 2.39 9.32 5.44
C HIS A 364 1.54 10.15 6.39
N ILE A 365 0.57 9.56 7.08
CA ILE A 365 -0.27 10.34 8.00
C ILE A 365 0.57 10.94 9.14
N PHE A 366 1.61 10.23 9.61
CA PHE A 366 2.52 10.74 10.62
C PHE A 366 3.36 11.91 10.10
N ALA A 367 3.91 11.79 8.89
CA ALA A 367 4.64 12.87 8.23
C ALA A 367 3.73 14.07 7.92
N ALA A 368 2.44 13.85 7.70
CA ALA A 368 1.45 14.91 7.48
C ALA A 368 0.99 15.62 8.77
N GLY A 369 1.20 15.01 9.93
CA GLY A 369 0.92 15.61 11.24
C GLY A 369 -0.09 14.85 12.12
N TYR A 370 -0.58 13.70 11.66
CA TYR A 370 -1.48 12.83 12.42
C TYR A 370 -0.69 11.89 13.33
N ASP A 371 -0.74 12.14 14.64
CA ASP A 371 -0.03 11.33 15.62
C ASP A 371 -0.82 10.08 16.01
N ILE A 372 -0.17 8.92 15.97
CA ILE A 372 -0.74 7.62 16.36
C ILE A 372 0.11 6.90 17.42
N ARG A 373 1.10 7.57 18.02
CA ARG A 373 2.11 6.95 18.92
C ARG A 373 1.58 6.57 20.29
N SER A 374 0.52 7.23 20.75
CA SER A 374 -0.15 6.96 22.02
C SER A 374 -1.62 6.66 21.78
N GLU A 375 -2.26 6.01 22.74
CA GLU A 375 -3.66 5.57 22.59
C GLU A 375 -4.61 6.74 22.33
N ASP A 376 -4.49 7.84 23.08
CA ASP A 376 -5.34 9.02 22.92
C ASP A 376 -5.14 9.69 21.56
N ARG A 377 -3.88 9.77 21.09
CA ARG A 377 -3.56 10.34 19.77
C ARG A 377 -4.06 9.45 18.64
N TYR A 378 -3.89 8.13 18.77
CA TYR A 378 -4.46 7.16 17.85
C TYR A 378 -5.99 7.29 17.77
N LYS A 379 -6.69 7.32 18.92
CA LYS A 379 -8.15 7.50 18.96
C LYS A 379 -8.57 8.81 18.30
N ALA A 380 -7.87 9.90 18.57
CA ALA A 380 -8.14 11.20 17.95
C ALA A 380 -7.98 11.12 16.43
N THR A 381 -6.85 10.60 15.93
CA THR A 381 -6.57 10.46 14.49
C THR A 381 -7.61 9.58 13.78
N ILE A 382 -7.98 8.43 14.35
CA ILE A 382 -8.98 7.55 13.73
C ILE A 382 -10.40 8.14 13.83
N THR A 383 -10.70 8.90 14.87
CA THR A 383 -11.97 9.64 14.99
C THR A 383 -12.06 10.74 13.94
N GLU A 384 -10.96 11.46 13.71
CA GLU A 384 -10.87 12.46 12.64
C GLU A 384 -11.04 11.81 11.26
N PHE A 385 -10.37 10.67 11.01
CA PHE A 385 -10.57 9.90 9.78
C PHE A 385 -12.04 9.48 9.58
N GLU A 386 -12.68 8.95 10.62
CA GLU A 386 -14.10 8.56 10.59
C GLU A 386 -15.02 9.75 10.31
N ASN A 387 -14.81 10.88 10.97
CA ASN A 387 -15.65 12.06 10.82
C ASN A 387 -15.47 12.75 9.46
N THR A 388 -14.25 12.74 8.92
CA THR A 388 -13.93 13.42 7.67
C THR A 388 -14.19 12.54 6.45
N ILE A 389 -13.66 11.31 6.42
CA ILE A 389 -13.77 10.39 5.29
C ILE A 389 -14.82 9.32 5.57
N GLY A 390 -14.73 8.68 6.74
CA GLY A 390 -15.52 7.51 7.12
C GLY A 390 -14.78 6.20 6.89
N LEU A 391 -14.76 5.35 7.91
CA LEU A 391 -14.13 4.02 7.91
C LEU A 391 -14.74 3.10 6.85
N GLN A 392 -15.97 3.37 6.40
CA GLN A 392 -16.58 2.65 5.28
C GLN A 392 -15.82 2.82 3.95
N TYR A 393 -14.90 3.77 3.81
CA TYR A 393 -14.03 3.88 2.64
C TYR A 393 -12.65 3.26 2.84
N LEU A 394 -12.25 2.95 4.07
CA LEU A 394 -10.97 2.30 4.33
C LEU A 394 -10.99 0.88 3.75
N ARG A 395 -10.00 0.56 2.91
CA ARG A 395 -9.91 -0.74 2.22
C ARG A 395 -8.55 -1.41 2.38
N ALA A 396 -7.51 -0.65 2.69
CA ALA A 396 -6.17 -1.18 2.88
C ALA A 396 -5.36 -0.30 3.84
N PHE A 397 -4.29 -0.85 4.37
CA PHE A 397 -3.23 -0.11 5.03
C PHE A 397 -1.90 -0.34 4.33
N HIS A 398 -1.09 0.71 4.31
CA HIS A 398 0.35 0.56 4.26
C HIS A 398 0.91 0.76 5.68
N ILE A 399 1.63 -0.26 6.18
CA ILE A 399 2.13 -0.33 7.55
C ILE A 399 3.61 -0.03 7.53
N ASN A 400 3.95 1.24 7.69
CA ASN A 400 5.28 1.78 7.58
C ASN A 400 5.64 2.62 8.81
N ASP A 401 6.81 2.37 9.41
CA ASP A 401 7.39 3.29 10.39
C ASP A 401 7.98 4.50 9.64
N SER A 402 8.21 5.61 10.34
CA SER A 402 8.70 6.85 9.72
C SER A 402 10.14 7.12 10.15
N SER A 403 11.01 7.43 9.19
CA SER A 403 12.33 8.00 9.47
C SER A 403 12.23 9.48 9.87
N GLY A 404 11.23 10.20 9.35
CA GLY A 404 10.97 11.61 9.63
C GLY A 404 10.18 11.83 10.92
N ASP A 405 10.26 13.04 11.47
CA ASP A 405 9.47 13.45 12.65
C ASP A 405 7.99 13.71 12.30
N LEU A 406 7.14 13.82 13.32
CA LEU A 406 5.72 14.17 13.17
C LEU A 406 5.60 15.50 12.42
N GLY A 407 4.77 15.54 11.37
CA GLY A 407 4.58 16.76 10.58
C GLY A 407 5.78 17.16 9.72
N SER A 408 6.78 16.29 9.54
CA SER A 408 7.99 16.58 8.74
C SER A 408 7.74 16.70 7.24
N ARG A 409 6.60 16.20 6.76
CA ARG A 409 6.25 16.08 5.33
C ARG A 409 7.28 15.29 4.51
N LEU A 410 8.03 14.41 5.18
CA LEU A 410 9.02 13.55 4.56
C LEU A 410 8.44 12.15 4.38
N ASP A 411 8.24 11.76 3.12
CA ASP A 411 7.99 10.37 2.75
C ASP A 411 9.32 9.59 2.80
N ARG A 412 9.59 9.01 3.96
CA ARG A 412 10.75 8.13 4.15
C ARG A 412 10.46 7.06 5.18
N HIS A 413 10.15 5.87 4.68
CA HIS A 413 9.82 4.72 5.51
C HIS A 413 11.02 4.26 6.35
N ALA A 414 10.72 3.68 7.50
CA ALA A 414 11.63 2.97 8.37
C ALA A 414 11.06 1.58 8.65
N ASN A 415 11.94 0.65 9.03
CA ASN A 415 11.49 -0.65 9.54
C ASN A 415 10.66 -0.46 10.83
N ILE A 416 9.65 -1.29 11.03
CA ILE A 416 8.76 -1.34 12.19
C ILE A 416 9.55 -1.36 13.49
N GLY A 417 9.34 -0.32 14.32
CA GLY A 417 9.99 -0.16 15.62
C GLY A 417 11.33 0.58 15.57
N LYS A 418 11.91 0.77 14.38
CA LYS A 418 13.20 1.46 14.20
C LYS A 418 13.02 2.95 13.90
N GLY A 419 11.84 3.39 13.46
CA GLY A 419 11.55 4.79 13.15
C GLY A 419 11.05 5.61 14.33
N LYS A 420 10.31 6.68 14.04
CA LYS A 420 9.77 7.65 15.01
C LYS A 420 8.37 7.28 15.51
N LEU A 421 7.64 6.41 14.80
CA LEU A 421 6.36 5.86 15.28
C LEU A 421 6.58 4.83 16.38
N LYS A 422 7.65 4.02 16.27
CA LYS A 422 7.98 2.91 17.18
C LYS A 422 6.90 1.82 17.17
N LEU A 423 7.21 0.67 17.79
CA LEU A 423 6.31 -0.48 17.82
C LEU A 423 4.97 -0.20 18.54
N ALA A 424 4.99 0.71 19.52
CA ALA A 424 3.79 1.05 20.32
C ALA A 424 2.65 1.63 19.45
N ALA A 425 2.97 2.46 18.46
CA ALA A 425 1.97 3.02 17.54
C ALA A 425 1.17 1.91 16.82
N PHE A 426 1.89 0.91 16.29
CA PHE A 426 1.29 -0.17 15.54
C PHE A 426 0.45 -1.11 16.39
N ARG A 427 0.77 -1.25 17.69
CA ARG A 427 -0.04 -2.06 18.61
C ARG A 427 -1.49 -1.59 18.62
N HIS A 428 -1.75 -0.29 18.53
CA HIS A 428 -3.12 0.24 18.49
C HIS A 428 -3.87 -0.20 17.23
N ILE A 429 -3.23 -0.16 16.07
CA ILE A 429 -3.79 -0.61 14.78
C ILE A 429 -4.05 -2.13 14.80
N ILE A 430 -3.06 -2.90 15.25
CA ILE A 430 -3.16 -4.37 15.32
C ILE A 430 -4.22 -4.82 16.33
N ALA A 431 -4.45 -4.06 17.39
CA ALA A 431 -5.49 -4.36 18.38
C ALA A 431 -6.92 -3.98 17.94
N ASP A 432 -7.08 -3.14 16.92
CA ASP A 432 -8.37 -2.53 16.60
C ASP A 432 -9.26 -3.45 15.74
N PRO A 433 -10.34 -4.03 16.28
CA PRO A 433 -11.16 -5.00 15.54
C PRO A 433 -11.83 -4.41 14.29
N ARG A 434 -11.95 -3.08 14.18
CA ARG A 434 -12.53 -2.42 12.99
C ARG A 434 -11.71 -2.65 11.73
N PHE A 435 -10.44 -3.03 11.86
CA PHE A 435 -9.52 -3.26 10.75
C PHE A 435 -9.26 -4.75 10.46
N ASP A 436 -10.05 -5.64 11.04
CA ASP A 436 -9.91 -7.08 10.78
C ASP A 436 -10.24 -7.41 9.33
N GLY A 437 -9.48 -8.34 8.73
CA GLY A 437 -9.66 -8.75 7.34
C GLY A 437 -9.20 -7.73 6.28
N LEU A 438 -8.79 -6.52 6.66
CA LEU A 438 -8.23 -5.56 5.70
C LEU A 438 -6.79 -5.96 5.32
N PRO A 439 -6.40 -5.86 4.04
CA PRO A 439 -5.00 -6.00 3.63
C PRO A 439 -4.15 -4.93 4.29
N MET A 440 -3.05 -5.37 4.91
CA MET A 440 -2.10 -4.52 5.64
C MET A 440 -0.68 -4.80 5.13
N ILE A 441 -0.19 -3.94 4.25
CA ILE A 441 1.01 -4.19 3.45
C ILE A 441 2.18 -3.39 4.02
N LEU A 442 3.29 -4.05 4.32
CA LEU A 442 4.54 -3.39 4.69
C LEU A 442 5.28 -2.98 3.40
N GLU A 443 5.71 -1.73 3.36
CA GLU A 443 6.60 -1.15 2.34
C GLU A 443 7.87 -0.60 3.01
N THR A 444 8.25 -1.22 4.12
CA THR A 444 9.45 -0.88 4.87
C THR A 444 10.70 -1.18 4.04
N PRO A 445 11.85 -0.53 4.31
CA PRO A 445 13.10 -0.84 3.63
C PRO A 445 13.44 -2.34 3.74
N GLU A 446 13.78 -2.98 2.61
CA GLU A 446 14.00 -4.42 2.50
C GLU A 446 14.98 -4.96 3.56
N GLY A 447 14.68 -6.16 4.09
CA GLY A 447 15.64 -6.92 4.91
C GLY A 447 15.02 -7.86 5.95
N ASP A 448 14.01 -7.41 6.71
CA ASP A 448 13.46 -8.16 7.87
C ASP A 448 11.92 -8.22 7.89
N TYR A 449 11.27 -8.35 6.73
CA TYR A 449 9.81 -8.37 6.65
C TYR A 449 9.15 -9.42 7.56
N ALA A 450 9.72 -10.64 7.60
CA ALA A 450 9.20 -11.71 8.45
C ALA A 450 9.30 -11.34 9.94
N GLY A 451 10.46 -10.82 10.39
CA GLY A 451 10.63 -10.38 11.77
C GLY A 451 9.73 -9.19 12.13
N GLU A 452 9.48 -8.28 11.19
CA GLU A 452 8.54 -7.16 11.36
C GLU A 452 7.11 -7.64 11.55
N MET A 453 6.62 -8.55 10.69
CA MET A 453 5.29 -9.14 10.83
C MET A 453 5.15 -9.93 12.14
N ILE A 454 6.17 -10.71 12.54
CA ILE A 454 6.17 -11.43 13.83
C ILE A 454 6.04 -10.45 14.99
N ARG A 455 6.82 -9.35 14.99
CA ARG A 455 6.74 -8.32 16.03
C ARG A 455 5.36 -7.67 16.08
N LEU A 456 4.74 -7.39 14.93
CA LEU A 456 3.39 -6.84 14.85
C LEU A 456 2.36 -7.80 15.45
N TYR A 457 2.34 -9.07 15.03
CA TYR A 457 1.41 -10.05 15.58
C TYR A 457 1.60 -10.28 17.08
N GLN A 458 2.85 -10.35 17.54
CA GLN A 458 3.18 -10.57 18.96
C GLN A 458 3.06 -9.31 19.82
N SER A 459 2.84 -8.13 19.22
CA SER A 459 2.70 -6.87 19.95
C SER A 459 1.51 -6.86 20.92
N LEU A 460 0.52 -7.73 20.71
CA LEU A 460 -0.64 -7.90 21.58
C LEU A 460 -0.38 -8.85 22.76
N ASN A 461 0.51 -9.83 22.58
CA ASN A 461 0.85 -10.86 23.58
C ASN A 461 1.85 -10.36 24.64
N SER A 462 2.51 -9.24 24.36
CA SER A 462 3.46 -8.62 25.29
C SER A 462 2.71 -7.83 26.37
N LYS A 463 3.11 -7.99 27.64
CA LYS A 463 2.60 -7.18 28.77
C LYS A 463 2.67 -5.69 28.38
N PRO A 464 1.67 -4.86 28.72
CA PRO A 464 1.68 -3.44 28.39
C PRO A 464 3.00 -2.82 28.83
N LEU A 465 3.66 -2.12 27.90
CA LEU A 465 4.87 -1.36 28.20
C LEU A 465 4.52 -0.39 29.32
N LYS A 466 5.18 -0.50 30.48
CA LYS A 466 5.02 0.47 31.56
C LYS A 466 5.38 1.84 31.00
N GLU A 467 4.42 2.75 30.94
CA GLU A 467 4.69 4.14 30.67
C GLU A 467 5.74 4.62 31.67
N HIS A 468 6.90 5.07 31.18
CA HIS A 468 7.81 5.86 32.00
C HIS A 468 7.12 7.19 32.27
N LYS A 469 6.32 7.25 33.34
CA LYS A 469 6.00 8.52 34.00
C LYS A 469 7.35 9.11 34.40
N LYS A 470 7.83 10.10 33.64
CA LYS A 470 8.88 10.98 34.13
C LYS A 470 8.34 11.61 35.40
N ASP A 471 8.99 11.37 36.53
CA ASP A 471 8.75 12.06 37.77
C ASP A 471 8.90 13.57 37.53
N ILE A 472 7.78 14.31 37.52
CA ILE A 472 7.77 15.78 37.45
C ILE A 472 8.10 16.39 38.83
N ARG A 473 8.52 15.57 39.82
CA ARG A 473 8.81 16.04 41.19
C ARG A 473 10.23 16.54 41.42
N SER A 474 11.11 16.62 40.41
CA SER A 474 12.48 17.11 40.59
C SER A 474 12.74 18.55 40.11
N PHE A 475 11.72 19.35 39.81
CA PHE A 475 11.90 20.72 39.30
C PHE A 475 11.47 21.86 40.23
N PHE A 476 11.10 21.57 41.48
CA PHE A 476 10.93 22.61 42.50
C PHE A 476 11.89 22.35 43.66
N SER A 477 13.06 22.99 43.60
CA SER A 477 13.88 23.25 44.79
C SER A 477 13.45 24.62 45.33
N PRO A 478 13.20 24.77 46.63
CA PRO A 478 12.81 26.05 47.20
C PRO A 478 14.04 26.94 47.35
N ILE A 479 13.99 28.13 46.75
CA ILE A 479 14.73 29.33 47.19
C ILE A 479 13.71 30.44 47.28
#